data_AF-A0A1I7JSI2-F1
#
_entry.id   AF-A0A1I7JSI2-F1
#
_cell.length_a   1.000
_cell.length_b   1.000
_cell.length_c   1.000
_cell.angle_alpha   90.00
_cell.angle_beta   90.00
_cell.angle_gamma   90.00
#
_symmetry.space_group_name_H-M   'P 1'
#
loop_
_entity.id
_entity.type
_entity.pdbx_description
1 polymer ?
#
loop_
_entity_poly.entity_id
_entity_poly.type
_entity_poly.pdbx_seq_one_letter_code
_entity_poly.pdbx_strand_id
1 'polypeptide(L)'
;MKVNEYEFIDTRTGEKFIGSNKEFCQHIKTAEATFRARLKAGKFSRKLLGRKDDGKARPKRIMQYTDVVTGQVFIGTRAEAPGFFKLSNSQFQRRKQQRLIRAKFVRKEDLTPKPSKEELAERERVRKLKRKANREYYHQRAIALESEEEYVN
;
A
#
# COMPACT_ATOMS: atom_id res chain seq x y z
N MET A 1 -13.60 3.46 3.15
CA MET A 1 -13.62 2.99 4.55
C MET A 1 -14.10 4.17 5.39
N LYS A 2 -15.02 3.98 6.33
CA LYS A 2 -15.46 5.10 7.18
C LYS A 2 -14.41 5.40 8.23
N VAL A 3 -14.02 6.66 8.37
CA VAL A 3 -13.06 7.16 9.36
C VAL A 3 -13.75 8.21 10.22
N ASN A 4 -13.40 8.24 11.50
CA ASN A 4 -13.97 9.20 12.44
C ASN A 4 -13.52 10.62 12.08
N GLU A 5 -14.48 11.52 12.06
CA GLU A 5 -14.29 12.95 11.87
C GLU A 5 -14.43 13.65 13.21
N TYR A 6 -13.49 14.54 13.49
CA TYR A 6 -13.39 15.26 14.75
C TYR A 6 -13.27 16.76 14.50
N GLU A 7 -13.77 17.53 15.45
CA GLU A 7 -13.39 18.92 15.67
C GLU A 7 -12.19 18.95 16.60
N PHE A 8 -11.09 19.54 16.14
CA PHE A 8 -9.89 19.80 16.91
C PHE A 8 -9.81 21.28 17.23
N ILE A 9 -9.44 21.61 18.47
CA ILE A 9 -9.14 22.98 18.88
C ILE A 9 -7.77 22.98 19.54
N ASP A 10 -6.84 23.78 19.00
CA ASP A 10 -5.56 24.05 19.64
C ASP A 10 -5.78 24.97 20.84
N THR A 11 -5.40 24.51 22.03
CA THR A 11 -5.61 25.27 23.27
C THR A 11 -4.71 26.50 23.37
N ARG A 12 -3.63 26.57 22.58
CA ARG A 12 -2.68 27.68 22.58
C ARG A 12 -3.06 28.77 21.58
N THR A 13 -3.49 28.40 20.38
CA THR A 13 -3.82 29.37 19.31
C THR A 13 -5.32 29.60 19.15
N GLY A 14 -6.17 28.73 19.71
CA GLY A 14 -7.62 28.76 19.51
C GLY A 14 -8.05 28.30 18.11
N GLU A 15 -7.11 27.83 17.27
CA GLU A 15 -7.38 27.41 15.91
C GLU A 15 -8.27 26.16 15.90
N LYS A 16 -9.31 26.20 15.07
CA LYS A 16 -10.26 25.10 14.88
C LYS A 16 -9.97 24.38 13.57
N PHE A 17 -9.95 23.06 13.62
CA PHE A 17 -9.79 22.20 12.45
C PHE A 17 -10.79 21.06 12.48
N ILE A 18 -11.45 20.79 11.35
CA ILE A 18 -12.38 19.67 11.22
C ILE A 18 -11.78 18.62 10.27
N GLY A 19 -11.66 17.39 10.75
CA GLY A 19 -11.19 16.29 9.92
C GLY A 19 -10.84 15.04 10.73
N SER A 20 -10.12 14.12 10.09
CA SER A 20 -9.60 12.91 10.75
C SER A 20 -8.33 13.23 11.55
N ASN A 21 -7.96 12.33 12.47
CA ASN A 21 -6.68 12.44 13.19
C ASN A 21 -5.48 12.54 12.22
N LYS A 22 -5.52 11.83 11.08
CA LYS A 22 -4.43 11.84 10.10
C LYS A 22 -4.31 13.18 9.39
N GLU A 23 -5.44 13.73 8.94
CA GLU A 23 -5.46 15.04 8.28
C GLU A 23 -5.01 16.13 9.25
N PHE A 24 -5.46 16.07 10.50
CA PHE A 24 -4.99 17.02 11.51
C PHE A 24 -3.49 16.89 11.78
N CYS A 25 -2.94 15.66 11.89
CA CYS A 25 -1.49 15.44 12.02
C CYS A 25 -0.70 16.03 10.84
N GLN A 26 -1.24 15.96 9.62
CA GLN A 26 -0.63 16.55 8.42
C GLN A 26 -0.71 18.08 8.48
N HIS A 27 -1.83 18.65 8.89
CA HIS A 27 -2.03 20.10 9.09
C HIS A 27 -0.98 20.68 10.05
N ILE A 28 -0.81 20.04 11.21
CA ILE A 28 0.17 20.46 12.23
C ILE A 28 1.59 19.92 11.98
N LYS A 29 1.82 19.25 10.84
CA LYS A 29 3.10 18.62 10.44
C LYS A 29 3.77 17.81 11.54
N THR A 30 2.99 17.07 12.32
CA THR A 30 3.48 16.33 13.49
C THR A 30 3.20 14.83 13.33
N ALA A 31 4.14 13.99 13.78
CA ALA A 31 3.94 12.55 13.78
C ALA A 31 2.78 12.12 14.70
N GLU A 32 2.07 11.04 14.34
CA GLU A 32 0.87 10.59 15.06
C GLU A 32 1.16 10.26 16.54
N ALA A 33 2.34 9.71 16.83
CA ALA A 33 2.77 9.41 18.20
C ALA A 33 2.85 10.69 19.05
N THR A 34 3.49 11.73 18.52
CA THR A 34 3.63 13.03 19.19
C THR A 34 2.29 13.75 19.31
N PHE A 35 1.44 13.68 18.28
CA PHE A 35 0.07 14.18 18.35
C PHE A 35 -0.73 13.53 19.50
N ARG A 36 -0.68 12.20 19.62
CA ARG A 36 -1.37 11.47 20.71
C ARG A 36 -0.86 11.89 22.09
N ALA A 37 0.46 12.05 22.24
CA ALA A 37 1.04 12.53 23.48
C ALA A 37 0.55 13.95 23.84
N ARG A 38 0.52 14.86 22.87
CA ARG A 38 0.01 16.23 23.05
C ARG A 38 -1.48 16.28 23.37
N LEU A 39 -2.28 15.40 22.76
CA LEU A 39 -3.70 15.27 23.05
C LEU A 39 -3.94 14.75 24.48
N LYS A 40 -3.14 13.77 24.94
CA LYS A 40 -3.17 13.30 26.34
C LYS A 40 -2.74 14.39 27.33
N ALA A 41 -1.77 15.22 26.95
CA ALA A 41 -1.32 16.37 27.73
C ALA A 41 -2.27 17.58 27.70
N GLY A 42 -3.42 17.48 27.02
CA GLY A 42 -4.43 18.54 26.96
C GLY A 42 -4.07 19.74 26.08
N LYS A 43 -3.05 19.64 25.22
CA LYS A 43 -2.66 20.71 24.28
C LYS A 43 -3.61 20.85 23.09
N PHE A 44 -4.42 19.84 22.84
CA PHE A 44 -5.46 19.83 21.84
C PHE A 44 -6.73 19.28 22.47
N SER A 45 -7.85 19.96 22.28
CA SER A 45 -9.16 19.37 22.54
C SER A 45 -9.67 18.66 21.27
N ARG A 46 -10.35 17.54 21.45
CA ARG A 46 -10.90 16.75 20.35
C ARG A 46 -12.32 16.33 20.67
N LYS A 47 -13.26 16.70 19.79
CA LYS A 47 -14.67 16.29 19.86
C LYS A 47 -15.03 15.46 18.64
N LEU A 48 -15.69 14.31 18.82
CA LEU A 48 -16.16 13.49 17.70
C LEU A 48 -17.39 14.16 17.07
N LEU A 49 -17.34 14.40 15.76
CA LEU A 49 -18.46 14.96 14.99
C LEU A 49 -19.21 13.87 14.22
N GLY A 50 -18.52 12.81 13.78
CA GLY A 50 -19.17 11.74 13.03
C GLY A 50 -18.19 10.81 12.33
N ARG A 51 -18.63 10.23 11.21
CA ARG A 51 -17.82 9.35 10.36
C ARG A 51 -17.95 9.79 8.91
N LYS A 52 -16.82 10.03 8.25
CA LYS A 52 -16.76 10.31 6.81
C LYS A 52 -16.14 9.16 6.03
N ASP A 53 -16.41 9.08 4.73
CA ASP A 53 -15.74 8.11 3.87
C ASP A 53 -14.33 8.61 3.50
N ASP A 54 -13.32 7.82 3.86
CA ASP A 54 -11.88 8.13 3.67
C ASP A 54 -11.42 8.01 2.20
N GLY A 55 -12.34 7.91 1.24
CA GLY A 55 -12.06 7.73 -0.19
C GLY A 55 -11.30 6.44 -0.58
N LYS A 56 -10.71 5.74 0.39
CA LYS A 56 -9.93 4.52 0.21
C LYS A 56 -10.87 3.32 0.14
N ALA A 57 -11.04 2.81 -1.08
CA ALA A 57 -11.62 1.50 -1.31
C ALA A 57 -10.71 0.43 -0.69
N ARG A 58 -11.31 -0.58 -0.02
CA ARG A 58 -10.53 -1.71 0.47
C ARG A 58 -9.90 -2.42 -0.73
N PRO A 59 -8.60 -2.79 -0.69
CA PRO A 59 -8.02 -3.59 -1.75
C PRO A 59 -8.84 -4.87 -1.89
N LYS A 60 -9.41 -5.08 -3.09
CA LYS A 60 -10.21 -6.27 -3.38
C LYS A 60 -9.29 -7.49 -3.24
N ARG A 61 -9.66 -8.41 -2.35
CA ARG A 61 -8.88 -9.62 -2.09
C ARG A 61 -9.04 -10.58 -3.27
N ILE A 62 -7.97 -10.80 -4.02
CA ILE A 62 -7.93 -11.77 -5.11
C ILE A 62 -7.75 -13.17 -4.50
N MET A 63 -8.55 -14.12 -4.98
CA MET A 63 -8.50 -15.51 -4.57
C MET A 63 -8.60 -16.40 -5.80
N GLN A 64 -7.95 -17.55 -5.73
CA GLN A 64 -8.14 -18.65 -6.66
C GLN A 64 -9.23 -19.56 -6.11
N TYR A 65 -10.26 -19.78 -6.90
CA TYR A 65 -11.34 -20.71 -6.64
C TYR A 65 -11.20 -21.88 -7.59
N THR A 66 -11.15 -23.09 -7.05
CA THR A 66 -11.08 -24.32 -7.82
C THR A 66 -12.30 -25.16 -7.50
N ASP A 67 -13.10 -25.43 -8.52
CA ASP A 67 -14.17 -26.43 -8.42
C ASP A 67 -13.56 -27.83 -8.52
N VAL A 68 -13.76 -28.62 -7.47
CA VAL A 68 -13.23 -29.98 -7.36
C VAL A 68 -13.95 -30.94 -8.31
N VAL A 69 -15.22 -30.66 -8.65
CA VAL A 69 -16.04 -31.54 -9.48
C VAL A 69 -15.71 -31.36 -10.95
N THR A 70 -15.62 -30.12 -11.40
CA THR A 70 -15.39 -29.79 -12.81
C THR A 70 -13.91 -29.54 -13.15
N GLY A 71 -13.05 -29.39 -12.13
CA GLY A 71 -11.65 -29.01 -12.29
C GLY A 71 -11.44 -27.54 -12.70
N GLN A 72 -12.52 -26.76 -12.86
CA GLN A 72 -12.43 -25.38 -13.32
C GLN A 72 -11.77 -24.48 -12.27
N VAL A 73 -10.91 -23.57 -12.75
CA VAL A 73 -10.18 -22.63 -11.92
C VAL A 73 -10.54 -21.20 -12.30
N PHE A 74 -10.89 -20.40 -11.29
CA PHE A 74 -11.15 -18.97 -11.44
C PHE A 74 -10.23 -18.18 -10.50
N ILE A 75 -9.53 -17.18 -11.02
CA ILE A 75 -8.69 -16.28 -10.21
C ILE A 75 -9.29 -14.88 -10.30
N GLY A 76 -9.77 -14.37 -9.17
CA GLY A 76 -10.46 -13.08 -9.14
C GLY A 76 -11.09 -12.80 -7.80
N THR A 77 -12.09 -11.92 -7.79
CA THR A 77 -12.76 -11.55 -6.54
C THR A 77 -13.87 -12.54 -6.19
N ARG A 78 -14.24 -12.62 -4.91
CA ARG A 78 -15.37 -13.45 -4.47
C ARG A 78 -16.70 -13.06 -5.13
N ALA A 79 -16.85 -11.81 -5.53
CA ALA A 79 -18.08 -11.32 -6.15
C ALA A 79 -18.25 -11.84 -7.58
N GLU A 80 -17.16 -12.00 -8.32
CA GLU A 80 -17.15 -12.47 -9.70
C GLU A 80 -17.19 -14.00 -9.80
N ALA A 81 -16.63 -14.70 -8.81
CA ALA A 81 -16.52 -16.16 -8.82
C ALA A 81 -17.85 -16.92 -9.08
N PRO A 82 -18.98 -16.59 -8.44
CA PRO A 82 -20.26 -17.28 -8.72
C PRO A 82 -20.70 -17.15 -10.17
N GLY A 83 -20.52 -15.97 -10.77
CA GLY A 83 -20.86 -15.75 -12.18
C GLY A 83 -20.03 -16.63 -13.11
N PHE A 84 -18.74 -16.78 -12.84
CA PHE A 84 -17.86 -17.68 -13.60
C PHE A 84 -18.33 -19.14 -13.54
N PHE A 85 -18.67 -19.64 -12.34
CA PHE A 85 -19.15 -21.02 -12.17
C PHE A 85 -20.63 -21.20 -12.52
N LYS A 86 -21.33 -20.15 -13.00
CA LYS A 86 -22.77 -20.13 -13.27
C LYS A 86 -23.61 -20.58 -12.06
N LEU A 87 -23.21 -20.17 -10.86
CA LEU A 87 -23.88 -20.47 -9.60
C LEU A 87 -24.49 -19.21 -9.02
N SER A 88 -25.63 -19.37 -8.34
CA SER A 88 -26.11 -18.32 -7.44
C SER A 88 -25.16 -18.13 -6.26
N ASN A 89 -25.21 -16.95 -5.62
CA ASN A 89 -24.36 -16.66 -4.47
C ASN A 89 -24.55 -17.66 -3.31
N SER A 90 -25.79 -18.12 -3.09
CA SER A 90 -26.12 -19.11 -2.06
C SER A 90 -25.54 -20.49 -2.40
N GLN A 91 -25.71 -20.95 -3.64
CA GLN A 91 -25.15 -22.22 -4.11
C GLN A 91 -23.62 -22.23 -4.05
N PHE A 92 -22.98 -21.15 -4.48
CA PHE A 92 -21.52 -21.01 -4.39
C PHE A 92 -21.05 -21.11 -2.94
N GLN A 93 -21.74 -20.44 -2.01
CA GLN A 93 -21.39 -20.47 -0.59
C GLN A 93 -21.56 -21.88 0.00
N ARG A 94 -22.65 -22.57 -0.35
CA ARG A 94 -22.91 -23.95 0.07
C ARG A 94 -21.83 -24.90 -0.46
N ARG A 95 -21.48 -24.80 -1.75
CA ARG A 95 -20.40 -25.62 -2.35
C ARG A 95 -19.04 -25.34 -1.73
N LYS A 96 -18.76 -24.09 -1.36
CA LYS A 96 -17.54 -23.74 -0.61
C LYS A 96 -17.52 -24.36 0.79
N GLN A 97 -18.64 -24.34 1.52
CA GLN A 97 -18.76 -24.99 2.83
C GLN A 97 -18.58 -26.51 2.74
N GLN A 98 -19.14 -27.12 1.69
CA GLN A 98 -18.99 -28.55 1.38
C GLN A 98 -17.61 -28.92 0.82
N ARG A 99 -16.66 -27.97 0.75
CA ARG A 99 -15.31 -28.15 0.19
C ARG A 99 -15.26 -28.58 -1.29
N LEU A 100 -16.38 -28.45 -2.01
CA LEU A 100 -16.46 -28.65 -3.46
C LEU A 100 -15.82 -27.49 -4.22
N ILE A 101 -15.81 -26.29 -3.62
CA ILE A 101 -15.01 -25.16 -4.13
C ILE A 101 -13.91 -24.86 -3.13
N ARG A 102 -12.66 -25.13 -3.54
CA ARG A 102 -11.47 -24.79 -2.76
C ARG A 102 -11.07 -23.35 -3.07
N ALA A 103 -10.83 -22.56 -2.03
CA ALA A 103 -10.41 -21.18 -2.17
C ALA A 103 -9.00 -21.00 -1.60
N LYS A 104 -8.06 -20.52 -2.41
CA LYS A 104 -6.70 -20.18 -2.00
C LYS A 104 -6.47 -18.68 -2.19
N PHE A 105 -5.76 -18.07 -1.24
CA PHE A 105 -5.36 -16.68 -1.39
C PHE A 105 -4.21 -16.58 -2.40
N VAL A 106 -4.30 -15.62 -3.31
CA VAL A 106 -3.27 -15.38 -4.34
C VAL A 106 -2.63 -14.04 -4.02
N ARG A 107 -1.30 -14.00 -3.86
CA ARG A 107 -0.59 -12.73 -3.74
C ARG A 107 -0.44 -12.13 -5.13
N LYS A 108 -0.33 -10.80 -5.22
CA LYS A 108 -0.06 -10.13 -6.50
C LYS A 108 1.21 -10.64 -7.18
N GLU A 109 2.20 -11.04 -6.39
CA GLU A 109 3.47 -11.65 -6.82
C GLU A 109 3.28 -13.00 -7.53
N ASP A 110 2.23 -13.75 -7.19
CA ASP A 110 1.93 -15.06 -7.80
C ASP A 110 1.18 -14.92 -9.14
N LEU A 111 0.62 -13.74 -9.43
CA LEU A 111 -0.06 -13.43 -10.70
C LEU A 111 0.92 -13.00 -11.79
N THR A 112 2.08 -12.46 -11.41
CA THR A 112 3.14 -12.13 -12.35
C THR A 112 3.91 -13.39 -12.69
N PRO A 113 4.16 -13.69 -13.98
CA PRO A 113 5.04 -14.79 -14.35
C PRO A 113 6.38 -14.58 -13.64
N LYS A 114 6.86 -15.61 -12.93
CA LYS A 114 8.19 -15.57 -12.32
C LYS A 114 9.20 -15.33 -13.43
N PRO A 115 10.14 -14.39 -13.25
CA PRO A 115 11.12 -14.13 -14.28
C PRO A 115 11.91 -15.40 -14.56
N SER A 116 12.18 -15.68 -15.83
CA SER A 116 12.96 -16.86 -16.22
C SER A 116 14.38 -16.76 -15.65
N LYS A 117 15.12 -17.89 -15.64
CA LYS A 117 16.54 -17.88 -15.24
C LYS A 117 17.37 -16.89 -16.08
N GLU A 118 17.03 -16.75 -17.35
CA GLU A 118 17.68 -15.83 -18.29
C GLU A 118 17.36 -14.37 -17.96
N GLU A 119 16.09 -14.05 -17.68
CA GLU A 119 15.68 -12.70 -17.27
C GLU A 119 16.33 -12.27 -15.95
N LEU A 120 16.52 -13.20 -15.02
CA LEU A 120 17.24 -12.96 -13.77
C LEU A 120 18.73 -12.68 -14.02
N ALA A 121 19.38 -13.47 -14.88
CA ALA A 121 20.78 -13.28 -15.25
C ALA A 121 20.99 -11.92 -15.95
N GLU A 122 20.08 -11.55 -16.85
CA GLU A 122 20.14 -10.28 -17.56
C GLU A 122 19.93 -9.08 -16.61
N ARG A 123 18.98 -9.17 -15.68
CA ARG A 123 18.82 -8.17 -14.62
C ARG A 123 20.08 -8.00 -13.77
N GLU A 124 20.78 -9.09 -13.47
CA GLU A 124 22.02 -9.03 -12.71
C GLU A 124 23.15 -8.36 -13.51
N ARG A 125 23.27 -8.67 -14.81
CA ARG A 125 24.21 -8.00 -15.73
C ARG A 125 23.95 -6.50 -15.80
N VAL A 126 22.69 -6.10 -16.04
CA VAL A 126 22.28 -4.70 -16.06
C VAL A 126 22.59 -4.01 -14.73
N ARG A 127 22.36 -4.69 -13.60
CA ARG A 127 22.70 -4.15 -12.26
C ARG A 127 24.21 -3.93 -12.09
N LYS A 128 25.05 -4.85 -12.57
CA LYS A 128 26.51 -4.71 -12.52
C LYS A 128 26.98 -3.55 -13.40
N LEU A 129 26.45 -3.42 -14.61
CA LEU A 129 26.73 -2.31 -15.51
C LEU A 129 26.35 -0.96 -14.89
N LYS A 130 25.14 -0.85 -14.33
CA LYS A 130 24.70 0.37 -13.63
C LYS A 130 25.61 0.74 -12.47
N ARG A 131 26.07 -0.24 -11.68
CA ARG A 131 27.01 0.00 -10.58
C ARG A 131 28.36 0.52 -11.09
N LYS A 132 28.87 -0.05 -12.18
CA LYS A 132 30.13 0.38 -12.79
C LYS A 132 30.02 1.81 -13.32
N ALA A 133 28.99 2.09 -14.12
CA ALA A 133 28.75 3.43 -14.65
C ALA A 133 28.56 4.48 -13.54
N ASN A 134 27.85 4.14 -12.47
CA ASN A 134 27.66 5.06 -11.35
C ASN A 134 28.98 5.33 -10.60
N ARG A 135 29.82 4.30 -10.42
CA ARG A 135 31.16 4.45 -9.83
C ARG A 135 32.06 5.35 -10.67
N GLU A 136 32.06 5.16 -11.98
CA GLU A 136 32.81 6.01 -12.92
C GLU A 136 32.32 7.46 -12.88
N TYR A 137 31.00 7.68 -12.89
CA TYR A 137 30.42 9.01 -12.79
C TYR A 137 30.86 9.77 -11.53
N TYR A 138 30.78 9.13 -10.35
CA TYR A 138 31.21 9.78 -9.11
C TYR A 138 32.72 9.99 -9.04
N HIS A 139 33.52 9.09 -9.64
CA HIS A 139 34.97 9.26 -9.72
C HIS A 139 35.34 10.44 -10.63
N GLN A 140 34.70 10.58 -11.78
CA GLN A 140 34.92 11.72 -12.69
C GLN A 140 34.48 13.03 -12.05
N ARG A 141 33.35 13.03 -11.32
CA ARG A 141 32.87 14.20 -10.60
C ARG A 141 33.81 14.60 -9.46
N ALA A 142 34.42 13.64 -8.76
CA ALA A 142 35.41 13.93 -7.73
C ALA A 142 36.67 14.59 -8.32
N ILE A 143 37.21 14.05 -9.42
CA ILE A 143 38.34 14.64 -10.15
C ILE A 143 38.01 16.07 -10.60
N ALA A 144 36.81 16.30 -11.14
CA ALA A 144 36.40 17.62 -11.61
C ALA A 144 36.33 18.64 -10.45
N LEU A 145 35.80 18.25 -9.29
CA LEU A 145 35.76 19.10 -8.10
C LEU A 145 37.16 19.42 -7.56
N GLU A 146 38.05 18.43 -7.50
CA GLU A 146 39.45 18.64 -7.09
C GLU A 146 40.15 19.64 -8.04
N SER A 147 39.91 19.51 -9.36
CA SER A 147 40.46 20.47 -10.33
C SER A 147 39.83 21.87 -10.23
N GLU A 148 38.55 21.98 -9.87
CA GLU A 148 37.91 23.29 -9.65
C GLU A 148 38.43 23.99 -8.38
N GLU A 149 38.79 23.24 -7.33
CA GLU A 149 39.39 23.77 -6.10
C GLU A 149 40.84 24.25 -6.31
N GLU A 150 41.61 23.60 -7.19
CA GLU A 150 42.98 24.03 -7.53
C GLU A 150 43.04 25.33 -8.36
N TYR A 151 41.98 25.70 -9.08
CA TYR A 151 41.94 26.92 -9.90
C TYR A 151 41.43 28.17 -9.16
N VAL A 152 40.97 28.03 -7.91
CA VAL A 152 40.39 29.13 -7.10
C VAL A 152 41.33 29.57 -5.96
N ASN A 153 42.50 28.93 -5.79
CA ASN A 153 43.60 29.39 -4.92
C ASN A 153 44.74 30.02 -5.73
#